data_AF-A0A077UMN6-F1
#
_entry.id   AF-A0A077UMN6-F1
#
_cell.length_a   1.000
_cell.length_b   1.000
_cell.length_c   1.000
_cell.angle_alpha   90.00
_cell.angle_beta   90.00
_cell.angle_gamma   90.00
#
_symmetry.space_group_name_H-M   'P 1'
#
loop_
_entity.id
_entity.type
_entity.pdbx_description
1 polymer ?
#
loop_
_entity_poly.entity_id
_entity_poly.type
_entity_poly.pdbx_seq_one_letter_code
_entity_poly.pdbx_strand_id
1 'polypeptide(L)'
;MSIMKRCGHPTCNVLINHNESYCDKHKRYTNENYNDLRRRNDPEYLRFYKSKTWQNMRRIVLLEHDFICVSCGNQATMVDHIVPTKIDWARRLDKSNLQPLCDACHIQKTKEDLKKY
;
A
#
# COMPACT_ATOMS: atom_id res chain seq x y z
N MET A 1 24.84 27.79 2.82
CA MET A 1 23.78 28.41 3.64
C MET A 1 22.51 27.60 3.46
N SER A 2 21.94 27.06 4.53
CA SER A 2 20.70 26.28 4.45
C SER A 2 19.52 27.23 4.24
N ILE A 3 18.82 27.08 3.12
CA ILE A 3 17.57 27.81 2.87
C ILE A 3 16.55 27.24 3.86
N MET A 4 16.02 28.10 4.72
CA MET A 4 14.98 27.75 5.69
C MET A 4 13.61 28.13 5.10
N LYS A 5 12.59 27.32 5.35
CA LYS A 5 11.20 27.63 5.01
C LYS A 5 10.29 27.36 6.21
N ARG A 6 9.08 27.90 6.18
CA ARG A 6 8.07 27.56 7.18
C ARG A 6 7.61 26.11 7.00
N CYS A 7 7.30 25.46 8.11
CA CYS A 7 6.59 24.19 8.16
C CYS A 7 5.33 24.23 7.27
N GLY A 8 5.07 23.17 6.51
CA GLY A 8 3.90 23.10 5.61
C GLY A 8 2.55 22.93 6.32
N HIS A 9 2.50 22.95 7.65
CA HIS A 9 1.24 22.85 8.41
C HIS A 9 0.56 24.23 8.50
N PRO A 10 -0.75 24.37 8.18
CA PRO A 10 -1.41 25.68 8.02
C PRO A 10 -1.29 26.64 9.21
N THR A 11 -1.19 26.11 10.43
CA THR A 11 -1.09 26.89 11.68
C THR A 11 0.31 26.89 12.30
N CYS A 12 1.32 26.35 11.61
CA CYS A 12 2.67 26.22 12.17
C CYS A 12 3.65 27.19 11.51
N ASN A 13 4.32 28.01 12.34
CA ASN A 13 5.33 28.97 11.88
C ASN A 13 6.77 28.53 12.16
N VAL A 14 6.99 27.28 12.59
CA VAL A 14 8.35 26.76 12.84
C VAL A 14 9.14 26.74 11.53
N LEU A 15 10.38 27.24 11.57
CA LEU A 15 11.30 27.19 10.44
C LEU A 15 11.99 25.83 10.38
N ILE A 16 12.00 25.24 9.19
CA ILE A 16 12.60 23.95 8.87
C ILE A 16 13.51 24.11 7.66
N ASN A 17 14.37 23.12 7.41
CA ASN A 17 15.19 23.13 6.21
C ASN A 17 14.32 22.99 4.95
N HIS A 18 14.78 23.55 3.82
CA HIS A 18 14.02 23.51 2.57
C HIS A 18 13.67 22.10 2.08
N ASN A 19 14.52 21.11 2.39
CA ASN A 19 14.33 19.69 2.06
C ASN A 19 13.30 18.98 2.96
N GLU A 20 12.96 19.56 4.11
CA GLU A 20 11.95 19.01 5.00
C GLU A 20 10.57 19.58 4.64
N SER A 21 9.51 18.79 4.79
CA SER A 21 8.15 19.28 4.53
C SER A 21 7.45 19.78 5.80
N TYR A 22 7.76 19.18 6.95
CA TYR A 22 7.12 19.43 8.24
C TYR A 22 8.14 19.35 9.38
N CYS A 23 7.93 20.12 10.46
CA CYS A 23 8.73 20.02 11.68
C CYS A 23 8.39 18.74 12.47
N ASP A 24 9.20 18.40 13.48
CA ASP A 24 9.01 17.17 14.27
C ASP A 24 7.60 17.00 14.83
N LYS A 25 6.98 18.09 15.28
CA LYS A 25 5.59 18.09 15.78
C LYS A 25 4.57 17.69 14.70
N HIS A 26 4.86 17.94 13.43
CA HIS A 26 3.94 17.72 12.31
C HIS A 26 4.42 16.63 11.33
N LYS A 27 5.45 15.84 11.67
CA LYS A 27 5.86 14.69 10.85
C LYS A 27 4.73 13.69 10.58
N ARG A 28 3.74 13.60 11.47
CA ARG A 28 2.56 12.72 11.33
C ARG A 28 1.46 13.28 10.44
N TYR A 29 1.45 14.59 10.22
CA TYR A 29 0.41 15.28 9.44
C TYR A 29 0.38 14.83 7.98
N THR A 30 1.54 14.52 7.39
CA THR A 30 1.64 13.93 6.04
C THR A 30 0.89 12.60 5.93
N ASN A 31 1.11 11.71 6.90
CA ASN A 31 0.49 10.40 6.91
C ASN A 31 -1.03 10.50 7.14
N GLU A 32 -1.48 11.41 8.00
CA GLU A 32 -2.90 11.66 8.24
C GLU A 32 -3.59 12.23 7.01
N ASN A 33 -3.02 13.26 6.38
CA ASN A 33 -3.54 13.82 5.13
C ASN A 33 -3.55 12.79 3.99
N TYR A 34 -2.48 12.02 3.83
CA TYR A 34 -2.42 10.97 2.81
C TYR A 34 -3.52 9.92 3.01
N ASN A 35 -3.71 9.46 4.24
CA ASN A 35 -4.75 8.49 4.58
C ASN A 35 -6.15 9.07 4.42
N ASP A 36 -6.36 10.34 4.76
CA ASP A 36 -7.63 11.05 4.59
C ASP A 36 -7.97 11.24 3.10
N LEU A 37 -7.02 11.73 2.28
CA LEU A 37 -7.17 11.83 0.83
C LEU A 37 -7.53 10.48 0.22
N ARG A 38 -6.84 9.40 0.62
CA ARG A 38 -7.14 8.05 0.14
C ARG A 38 -8.53 7.57 0.56
N ARG A 39 -9.00 7.93 1.76
CA ARG A 39 -10.35 7.61 2.23
C ARG A 39 -11.43 8.36 1.44
N ARG A 40 -11.17 9.60 1.08
CA ARG A 40 -12.09 10.44 0.31
C ARG A 40 -12.14 10.02 -1.16
N ASN A 41 -10.99 9.75 -1.75
CA ASN A 41 -10.89 9.45 -3.18
C ASN A 41 -11.28 8.01 -3.51
N ASP A 42 -10.94 7.03 -2.65
CA ASP A 42 -11.11 5.61 -2.94
C ASP A 42 -11.83 4.84 -1.80
N PRO A 43 -13.02 5.28 -1.34
CA PRO A 43 -13.70 4.66 -0.19
C PRO A 43 -14.06 3.18 -0.45
N GLU A 44 -14.51 2.85 -1.66
CA GLU A 44 -14.86 1.47 -2.03
C GLU A 44 -13.64 0.56 -2.06
N TYR A 45 -12.51 1.07 -2.58
CA TYR A 45 -11.24 0.36 -2.58
C TYR A 45 -10.83 -0.02 -1.16
N LEU A 46 -10.87 0.93 -0.22
CA LEU A 46 -10.54 0.66 1.18
C LEU A 46 -11.53 -0.31 1.83
N ARG A 47 -12.83 -0.18 1.53
CA ARG A 47 -13.87 -1.06 2.05
C ARG A 47 -13.65 -2.50 1.59
N PHE A 48 -13.22 -2.70 0.35
CA PHE A 48 -12.90 -4.03 -0.18
C PHE A 48 -11.80 -4.72 0.63
N TYR A 49 -10.65 -4.07 0.84
CA TYR A 49 -9.55 -4.68 1.61
C TYR A 49 -9.90 -4.88 3.11
N LYS A 50 -10.90 -4.18 3.62
CA LYS A 50 -11.47 -4.40 4.97
C LYS A 50 -12.61 -5.43 4.99
N SER A 51 -13.10 -5.86 3.84
CA SER A 51 -14.27 -6.75 3.76
C SER A 51 -13.94 -8.17 4.23
N LYS A 52 -14.94 -8.83 4.83
CA LYS A 52 -14.85 -10.26 5.18
C LYS A 52 -14.59 -11.12 3.94
N THR A 53 -15.14 -10.73 2.78
CA THR A 53 -14.94 -11.43 1.52
C THR A 53 -13.47 -11.50 1.13
N TRP A 54 -12.76 -10.37 1.17
CA TRP A 54 -11.32 -10.35 0.90
C TRP A 54 -10.53 -11.12 1.96
N GLN A 55 -10.83 -10.93 3.24
CA GLN A 55 -10.13 -11.63 4.34
C GLN A 55 -10.26 -13.14 4.21
N ASN A 56 -11.45 -13.64 3.87
CA ASN A 56 -11.71 -15.06 3.63
C ASN A 56 -10.97 -15.57 2.40
N MET A 57 -11.03 -14.84 1.27
CA MET A 57 -10.33 -15.23 0.05
C MET A 57 -8.82 -15.28 0.25
N ARG A 58 -8.23 -14.26 0.90
CA ARG A 58 -6.82 -14.25 1.28
C ARG A 58 -6.44 -15.46 2.11
N ARG A 59 -7.27 -15.83 3.09
CA ARG A 59 -7.03 -17.01 3.93
C ARG A 59 -7.09 -18.31 3.12
N ILE A 60 -8.05 -18.44 2.21
CA ILE A 60 -8.18 -19.60 1.33
C ILE A 60 -6.92 -19.75 0.46
N VAL A 61 -6.49 -18.69 -0.22
CA VAL A 61 -5.28 -18.73 -1.07
C VAL A 61 -4.03 -19.08 -0.25
N LEU A 62 -3.85 -18.51 0.95
CA LEU A 62 -2.70 -18.88 1.78
C LEU A 62 -2.69 -20.35 2.19
N LEU A 63 -3.86 -20.91 2.53
CA LEU A 63 -3.98 -22.31 2.92
C LEU A 63 -3.80 -23.26 1.74
N GLU A 64 -4.36 -22.94 0.56
CA GLU A 64 -4.22 -23.74 -0.66
C GLU A 64 -2.76 -23.84 -1.15
N HIS A 65 -1.90 -22.92 -0.71
CA HIS A 65 -0.49 -22.87 -1.05
C HIS A 65 0.44 -23.15 0.14
N ASP A 66 -0.09 -23.72 1.24
CA ASP A 66 0.68 -24.06 2.45
C ASP A 66 1.52 -22.90 3.03
N PHE A 67 1.05 -21.66 2.85
CA PHE A 67 1.79 -20.43 3.18
C PHE A 67 3.17 -20.35 2.51
N ILE A 68 3.32 -20.91 1.30
CA ILE A 68 4.55 -20.86 0.52
C ILE A 68 4.43 -19.77 -0.56
N CYS A 69 5.46 -18.92 -0.65
CA CYS A 69 5.60 -17.91 -1.67
C CYS A 69 5.80 -18.58 -3.03
N VAL A 70 4.90 -18.31 -3.98
CA VAL A 70 4.98 -18.93 -5.33
C VAL A 70 6.21 -18.49 -6.12
N SER A 71 6.83 -17.36 -5.76
CA SER A 71 7.99 -16.82 -6.49
C SER A 71 9.32 -17.39 -6.01
N CYS A 72 9.48 -17.65 -4.70
CA CYS A 72 10.79 -18.04 -4.14
C CYS A 72 10.77 -19.23 -3.18
N GLY A 73 9.61 -19.79 -2.85
CA GLY A 73 9.49 -20.95 -1.95
C GLY A 73 9.61 -20.64 -0.45
N ASN A 74 9.93 -19.39 -0.07
CA ASN A 74 9.93 -18.98 1.34
C ASN A 74 8.50 -18.82 1.89
N GLN A 75 8.36 -18.60 3.20
CA GLN A 75 7.06 -18.35 3.81
C GLN A 75 6.38 -17.09 3.23
N ALA A 76 5.14 -17.24 2.76
CA ALA A 76 4.27 -16.16 2.32
C ALA A 76 3.64 -15.45 3.52
N THR A 77 3.71 -14.11 3.49
CA THR A 77 3.15 -13.22 4.51
C THR A 77 1.86 -12.56 4.05
N MET A 78 1.64 -12.51 2.73
CA MET A 78 0.51 -11.83 2.12
C MET A 78 0.05 -12.49 0.82
N VAL A 79 -1.10 -12.05 0.34
CA VAL A 79 -1.62 -12.40 -0.99
C VAL A 79 -1.69 -11.12 -1.78
N ASP A 80 -1.12 -11.17 -2.96
CA ASP A 80 -1.03 -10.07 -3.90
C ASP A 80 -1.84 -10.38 -5.16
N HIS A 81 -2.26 -9.33 -5.87
CA HIS A 81 -2.98 -9.44 -7.13
C HIS A 81 -1.99 -9.48 -8.30
N ILE A 82 -2.03 -10.52 -9.15
CA ILE A 82 -1.15 -10.65 -10.33
C ILE A 82 -1.32 -9.44 -11.26
N VAL A 83 -2.56 -9.12 -11.61
CA VAL A 83 -2.96 -7.84 -12.22
C VAL A 83 -3.48 -6.92 -11.11
N PRO A 84 -2.88 -5.74 -10.87
CA PRO A 84 -3.28 -4.86 -9.79
C PRO A 84 -4.78 -4.50 -9.84
N THR A 85 -5.43 -4.42 -8.69
CA THR A 85 -6.88 -4.12 -8.59
C THR A 85 -7.26 -2.76 -9.16
N LYS A 86 -6.33 -1.80 -9.20
CA LYS A 86 -6.53 -0.49 -9.85
C LYS A 86 -6.59 -0.59 -11.38
N ILE A 87 -6.05 -1.65 -11.97
CA ILE A 87 -6.04 -1.90 -13.40
C ILE A 87 -7.24 -2.77 -13.79
N ASP A 88 -7.47 -3.85 -13.05
CA ASP A 88 -8.60 -4.76 -13.27
C ASP A 88 -9.36 -5.03 -11.97
N TRP A 89 -10.35 -4.19 -11.70
CA TRP A 89 -11.20 -4.32 -10.52
C TRP A 89 -12.14 -5.53 -10.58
N ALA A 90 -12.52 -5.99 -11.78
CA ALA A 90 -13.43 -7.12 -11.94
C ALA A 90 -12.80 -8.41 -11.40
N ARG A 91 -11.49 -8.56 -11.56
CA ARG A 91 -10.71 -9.73 -11.12
C ARG A 91 -10.20 -9.66 -9.68
N ARG A 92 -10.67 -8.73 -8.85
CA ARG A 92 -10.17 -8.56 -7.46
C ARG A 92 -10.40 -9.76 -6.53
N LEU A 93 -11.36 -10.63 -6.86
CA LEU A 93 -11.67 -11.89 -6.13
C LEU A 93 -11.47 -13.14 -7.00
N ASP A 94 -10.95 -12.98 -8.22
CA ASP A 94 -10.62 -14.11 -9.09
C ASP A 94 -9.37 -14.79 -8.53
N LYS A 95 -9.51 -16.05 -8.07
CA LYS A 95 -8.39 -16.82 -7.51
C LYS A 95 -7.20 -16.91 -8.48
N SER A 96 -7.46 -17.00 -9.78
CA SER A 96 -6.38 -17.06 -10.78
C SER A 96 -5.59 -15.76 -10.91
N ASN A 97 -6.09 -14.67 -10.33
CA ASN A 97 -5.43 -13.38 -10.24
C ASN A 97 -4.79 -13.13 -8.85
N LEU A 98 -4.77 -14.13 -7.97
CA LEU A 98 -4.22 -14.01 -6.62
C LEU A 98 -3.01 -14.93 -6.45
N GLN A 99 -1.98 -14.42 -5.78
CA GLN A 99 -0.78 -15.20 -5.50
C GLN A 99 -0.23 -14.91 -4.09
N PRO A 100 0.16 -15.94 -3.32
CA PRO A 100 0.80 -15.74 -2.04
C PRO A 100 2.28 -15.37 -2.23
N LEU A 101 2.71 -14.29 -1.59
CA LEU A 101 4.07 -13.76 -1.68
C LEU A 101 4.65 -13.48 -0.29
N CYS A 102 5.98 -13.57 -0.19
CA CYS A 102 6.74 -12.97 0.91
C CYS A 102 6.95 -11.47 0.65
N ASP A 103 7.32 -10.73 1.70
CA ASP A 103 7.49 -9.27 1.61
C ASP A 103 8.52 -8.86 0.55
N ALA A 104 9.63 -9.60 0.43
CA ALA A 104 10.69 -9.32 -0.54
C ALA A 104 10.21 -9.46 -1.99
N CYS A 105 9.53 -10.57 -2.31
CA CYS A 105 8.96 -10.80 -3.64
C CYS A 105 7.84 -9.79 -3.96
N HIS A 106 7.02 -9.45 -2.97
CA HIS A 106 5.97 -8.44 -3.12
C HIS A 106 6.54 -7.05 -3.44
N ILE A 107 7.60 -6.63 -2.76
CA ILE A 107 8.28 -5.35 -3.05
C ILE A 107 8.86 -5.34 -4.46
N GLN A 108 9.49 -6.44 -4.88
CA GLN A 108 10.04 -6.57 -6.22
C GLN A 108 8.93 -6.46 -7.29
N LYS A 109 7.85 -7.23 -7.13
CA LYS A 109 6.69 -7.15 -8.04
C LYS A 109 6.07 -5.76 -8.08
N THR A 110 5.92 -5.08 -6.93
CA THR A 110 5.38 -3.71 -6.89
C THR A 110 6.21 -2.77 -7.78
N LYS A 111 7.54 -2.89 -7.77
CA LYS A 111 8.42 -2.08 -8.63
C LYS A 111 8.26 -2.42 -10.11
N GLU A 112 8.03 -3.68 -10.43
CA GLU A 112 7.81 -4.15 -11.81
C GLU A 112 6.45 -3.68 -12.34
N ASP A 113 5.40 -3.77 -11.53
CA ASP A 113 4.06 -3.30 -11.89
C ASP A 113 4.05 -1.79 -12.15
N LEU A 114 4.77 -0.99 -11.35
CA LEU A 114 4.92 0.46 -11.57
C LEU A 114 5.63 0.82 -12.89
N LYS A 115 6.38 -0.11 -13.47
CA LYS A 115 7.00 0.08 -14.80
C LYS A 115 6.10 -0.39 -15.92
N LYS A 116 5.21 -1.34 -15.63
CA LYS A 116 4.34 -1.99 -16.60
C LYS A 116 3.03 -1.23 -16.83
N TYR A 117 2.50 -0.59 -15.80
CA TYR A 117 1.24 0.15 -15.80
C TYR A 117 1.47 1.60 -15.38
#